data_AF-A0A967LC61-F1
#
_entry.id   AF-A0A967LC61-F1
#
_cell.length_a   1.000
_cell.length_b   1.000
_cell.length_c   1.000
_cell.angle_alpha   90.00
_cell.angle_beta   90.00
_cell.angle_gamma   90.00
#
_symmetry.space_group_name_H-M   'P 1'
#
loop_
_entity.id
_entity.type
_entity.pdbx_description
1 polymer ?
#
loop_
_entity_poly.entity_id
_entity_poly.type
_entity_poly.pdbx_seq_one_letter_code
_entity_poly.pdbx_strand_id
1 'polypeptide(L)' 'MESINTPAHNERGPAFSRDGRYLYLSSDRPGGEGGYDLYVARWSGEDWVEVASLGPAVNGAADEGGPAVSADGDRLYFSS' A
#
# COMPACT_ATOMS: atom_id res chain seq x y z
N MET A 1 13.94 -5.09 -9.58
CA MET A 1 13.07 -4.10 -8.94
C MET A 1 11.79 -4.80 -8.59
N GLU A 2 11.24 -4.56 -7.40
CA GLU A 2 9.97 -5.16 -7.00
C GLU A 2 8.82 -4.47 -7.73
N SER A 3 7.90 -5.26 -8.29
CA SER A 3 6.74 -4.75 -9.03
C SER A 3 5.58 -4.46 -8.08
N ILE A 4 4.74 -3.48 -8.44
CA ILE A 4 3.53 -3.19 -7.66
C ILE A 4 2.52 -4.34 -7.74
N ASN A 5 2.28 -4.87 -8.94
CA ASN A 5 1.47 -6.08 -9.14
C ASN A 5 2.40 -7.28 -9.16
N THR A 6 2.10 -8.30 -8.36
CA THR A 6 2.94 -9.50 -8.30
C THR A 6 2.17 -10.73 -8.76
N PRO A 7 2.82 -11.68 -9.46
CA PRO A 7 2.13 -12.87 -9.95
C PRO A 7 1.88 -13.93 -8.86
N ALA A 8 2.57 -13.83 -7.73
CA ALA A 8 2.56 -14.83 -6.66
C ALA A 8 1.72 -14.42 -5.44
N HIS A 9 1.29 -13.16 -5.38
CA HIS A 9 0.57 -12.58 -4.25
C HIS A 9 -0.65 -11.82 -4.76
N ASN A 10 -1.50 -11.42 -3.83
CA ASN A 10 -2.69 -10.66 -4.08
C ASN A 10 -2.44 -9.19 -3.72
N GLU A 11 -2.89 -8.30 -4.58
CA GLU A 11 -2.96 -6.87 -4.32
C GLU A 11 -4.41 -6.40 -4.32
N ARG A 12 -4.82 -5.63 -3.30
CA ARG A 12 -6.22 -5.27 -3.05
C ARG A 12 -6.37 -3.79 -2.69
N GLY A 13 -7.54 -3.25 -3.06
CA GLY A 13 -8.00 -1.93 -2.63
C GLY A 13 -7.00 -0.80 -2.91
N PRO A 14 -6.64 -0.52 -4.17
CA PRO A 14 -5.72 0.57 -4.49
C PRO A 14 -6.32 1.94 -4.12
N ALA A 15 -5.51 2.84 -3.56
CA ALA A 15 -5.87 4.22 -3.30
C ALA A 15 -4.74 5.19 -3.65
N PHE A 16 -5.08 6.21 -4.44
CA PHE A 16 -4.13 7.27 -4.78
C PHE A 16 -4.00 8.30 -3.65
N SER A 17 -2.78 8.76 -3.43
CA SER A 17 -2.53 10.06 -2.81
C SER A 17 -3.19 11.18 -3.61
N ARG A 18 -3.49 12.30 -2.94
CA ARG A 18 -4.18 13.44 -3.53
C ARG A 18 -3.49 14.02 -4.77
N ASP A 19 -2.16 14.00 -4.80
CA ASP A 19 -1.37 14.51 -5.93
C ASP A 19 -1.03 13.44 -6.98
N GLY A 20 -1.50 12.21 -6.79
CA GLY A 20 -1.27 11.08 -7.68
C GLY A 20 0.17 10.55 -7.69
N ARG A 21 1.06 11.05 -6.82
CA ARG A 21 2.48 10.63 -6.79
C ARG A 21 2.72 9.34 -6.03
N TYR A 22 1.77 8.93 -5.20
CA TYR A 22 1.79 7.68 -4.45
C TYR A 22 0.52 6.88 -4.64
N LEU A 23 0.67 5.55 -4.63
CA LEU A 23 -0.38 4.56 -4.64
C LEU A 23 -0.22 3.65 -3.42
N TYR A 24 -1.28 3.57 -2.61
CA TYR A 24 -1.38 2.68 -1.46
C TYR A 24 -2.18 1.45 -1.83
N LEU A 25 -1.80 0.29 -1.31
CA LEU A 25 -2.49 -0.97 -1.53
C LEU A 25 -2.29 -1.92 -0.36
N SER A 26 -3.21 -2.87 -0.22
CA SER A 26 -3.06 -4.02 0.67
C SER A 26 -2.46 -5.20 -0.10
N SER A 27 -1.49 -5.91 0.49
CA SER A 27 -0.81 -7.04 -0.16
C SER A 27 -0.41 -8.14 0.83
N ASP A 28 -0.53 -9.40 0.41
CA ASP A 28 -0.05 -10.58 1.16
C ASP A 28 1.36 -11.03 0.70
N ARG A 29 2.16 -10.07 0.21
CA ARG A 29 3.56 -10.33 -0.14
C ARG A 29 4.42 -10.53 1.13
N PRO A 30 5.54 -11.26 1.05
CA PRO A 30 6.37 -11.55 2.21
C PRO A 30 7.01 -10.29 2.80
N GLY A 31 7.25 -10.30 4.11
CA GLY A 31 7.94 -9.22 4.83
C GLY A 31 7.01 -8.18 5.47
N GLY A 32 5.71 -8.43 5.44
CA GLY A 32 4.72 -7.73 6.26
C GLY A 32 4.62 -8.28 7.70
N GLU A 33 3.80 -7.63 8.51
CA GLU A 33 3.57 -7.94 9.93
C GLU A 33 2.39 -8.91 10.13
N GLY A 34 1.48 -8.98 9.16
CA GLY A 34 0.22 -9.71 9.23
C GLY A 34 0.01 -10.67 8.05
N GLY A 35 -1.26 -10.91 7.70
CA GLY A 35 -1.62 -11.67 6.50
C GLY A 35 -1.65 -10.77 5.27
N TYR A 36 -2.42 -9.69 5.36
CA TYR A 36 -2.42 -8.58 4.41
C TYR A 36 -1.90 -7.31 5.07
N ASP A 37 -0.93 -6.66 4.44
CA ASP A 37 -0.26 -5.46 4.96
C ASP A 37 -0.43 -4.29 3.99
N LEU A 38 -0.36 -3.05 4.49
CA LEU A 38 -0.34 -1.88 3.62
C LEU A 38 1.07 -1.58 3.08
N TYR A 39 1.12 -1.35 1.78
CA TYR A 39 2.28 -0.93 1.01
C TYR A 39 2.02 0.40 0.31
N VAL A 40 3.10 1.10 -0.02
CA VAL A 40 3.09 2.32 -0.83
C VAL A 40 4.08 2.18 -1.98
N ALA A 41 3.71 2.70 -3.15
CA ALA A 41 4.60 2.85 -4.29
C ALA A 41 4.58 4.29 -4.80
N ARG A 42 5.71 4.76 -5.35
CA ARG A 42 5.85 6.10 -5.93
C ARG A 42 5.76 6.06 -7.45
N TRP A 43 5.06 7.02 -8.04
CA TRP A 43 5.01 7.20 -9.49
C TRP A 43 6.32 7.84 -9.99
N SER A 44 6.97 7.20 -10.96
CA SER A 44 8.19 7.74 -11.60
C SER A 44 7.91 8.67 -12.77
N GLY A 45 6.69 8.63 -13.33
CA GLY A 45 6.36 9.19 -14.64
C GLY A 45 6.04 8.12 -15.68
N GLU A 46 6.54 6.90 -15.48
CA GLU A 46 6.38 5.77 -16.40
C GLU A 46 5.85 4.51 -15.70
N ASP A 47 6.27 4.27 -14.46
CA ASP A 47 5.90 3.09 -13.68
C ASP A 47 5.84 3.40 -12.17
N TRP A 48 5.31 2.45 -11.40
CA TRP A 48 5.34 2.43 -9.95
C TRP A 48 6.65 1.85 -9.46
N VAL A 49 7.40 2.66 -8.71
CA VAL A 49 8.72 2.31 -8.20
C VAL A 49 8.75 2.45 -6.69
N GLU A 50 9.82 1.97 -6.07
CA GLU A 50 10.05 2.09 -4.61
C GLU A 50 8.88 1.53 -3.79
N VAL A 51 8.36 0.36 -4.20
CA VAL A 51 7.31 -0.33 -3.44
C VAL A 51 7.85 -0.73 -2.07
N ALA A 52 7.20 -0.27 -1.00
CA ALA A 52 7.65 -0.48 0.36
C ALA A 52 6.47 -0.67 1.32
N SER A 53 6.66 -1.50 2.35
CA SER A 53 5.72 -1.64 3.48
C SER A 53 5.63 -0.34 4.26
N LEU A 54 4.44 -0.01 4.77
CA LEU A 54 4.25 1.11 5.71
C LEU A 54 4.77 0.82 7.12
N GLY A 55 5.19 -0.43 7.38
CA GLY A 55 5.90 -0.86 8.57
C GLY A 55 5.01 -1.01 9.82
N PRO A 56 5.59 -1.45 10.95
CA PRO A 56 4.87 -1.92 12.14
C PRO A 56 4.15 -0.82 12.94
N ALA A 57 4.34 0.44 12.56
CA ALA A 57 3.56 1.54 13.14
C ALA A 57 2.16 1.66 12.51
N VAL A 58 1.98 1.09 11.32
CA VAL A 58 0.73 1.10 10.55
C VAL A 58 0.16 -0.29 10.45
N ASN A 59 1.02 -1.26 10.09
CA ASN A 59 0.62 -2.64 9.93
C ASN A 59 0.73 -3.40 11.25
N GLY A 60 -0.18 -4.35 11.44
CA GLY A 60 -0.31 -5.14 12.66
C GLY A 60 -0.38 -6.63 12.36
N ALA A 61 -0.83 -7.40 13.36
CA ALA A 61 -0.97 -8.86 13.23
C ALA A 61 -2.27 -9.30 12.51
N ALA A 62 -3.16 -8.35 12.18
CA ALA A 62 -4.42 -8.62 11.49
C ALA A 62 -4.25 -8.44 9.97
N ASP A 63 -5.36 -8.35 9.23
CA ASP A 63 -5.35 -8.08 7.80
C ASP A 63 -5.69 -6.60 7.58
N GLU A 64 -4.70 -5.79 7.23
CA GLU A 64 -4.92 -4.40 6.87
C GLU A 64 -5.44 -4.25 5.43
N GLY A 65 -6.48 -3.43 5.27
CA GLY A 65 -7.16 -3.28 4.00
C GLY A 65 -7.95 -1.99 3.83
N GLY A 66 -8.45 -1.79 2.60
CA GLY A 66 -9.28 -0.63 2.25
C GLY A 66 -8.61 0.73 2.49
N PRO A 67 -7.36 0.96 2.05
CA PRO A 67 -6.73 2.26 2.21
C PRO A 67 -7.57 3.35 1.54
N ALA A 68 -7.72 4.49 2.19
CA ALA A 68 -8.43 5.66 1.69
C ALA A 68 -7.75 6.94 2.16
N VAL A 69 -7.30 7.75 1.22
CA VAL A 69 -6.66 9.04 1.50
C VAL A 69 -7.72 10.10 1.76
N SER A 70 -7.54 10.91 2.80
CA SER A 70 -8.42 12.02 3.13
C SER A 70 -8.43 13.09 2.03
N ALA A 71 -9.52 13.87 1.96
CA ALA A 71 -9.66 14.91 0.94
C ALA A 71 -8.57 16.00 1.01
N ASP A 72 -8.04 16.29 2.20
CA ASP A 72 -6.91 17.20 2.38
C ASP A 72 -5.56 16.57 1.97
N GLY A 73 -5.46 15.24 1.97
CA GLY A 73 -4.26 14.46 1.66
C GLY A 73 -3.38 14.15 2.87
N ASP A 74 -3.76 14.58 4.06
CA ASP A 74 -2.92 14.50 5.27
C ASP A 74 -3.12 13.22 6.09
N ARG A 75 -4.11 12.40 5.72
CA ARG A 75 -4.45 11.17 6.45
C ARG A 75 -4.71 10.01 5.50
N LEU A 76 -4.31 8.82 5.96
CA LEU A 76 -4.68 7.54 5.38
C LEU A 76 -5.57 6.82 6.39
N TYR A 77 -6.76 6.41 5.97
CA TYR A 77 -7.67 5.56 6.73
C TYR A 77 -7.64 4.15 6.16
N PHE A 78 -7.80 3.15 7.02
CA PHE A 78 -7.83 1.73 6.64
C PHE A 78 -8.57 0.92 7.72
N SER A 79 -8.91 -0.32 7.42
CA SER A 79 -9.46 -1.30 8.36
C SER A 79 -8.43 -2.37 8.70
N SER A 80 -8.56 -2.96 9.89
CA SER A 80 -7.73 -4.04 10.46
C SER A 80 -8.66 -5.03 11.16
#